data_AF-A0AAJ3HHY7-F1
#
_entry.id   AF-A0AAJ3HHY7-F1
#
_cell.length_a   1.000
_cell.length_b   1.000
_cell.length_c   1.000
_cell.angle_alpha   90.00
_cell.angle_beta   90.00
_cell.angle_gamma   90.00
#
_symmetry.space_group_name_H-M   'P 1'
#
loop_
_entity.id
_entity.type
_entity.pdbx_description
1 polymer ?
#
loop_
_entity_poly.entity_id
_entity_poly.type
_entity_poly.pdbx_seq_one_letter_code
_entity_poly.pdbx_strand_id
1 'polypeptide(L)'
;MKAAPQPQTPQQIVQRYYRQYSQQHRCYRVDIDALNVTETSFGGEYCMRQIKSEIRQTAQGKLMYLLYTGDNFDFNRGESIGGRVQSGLAGIFVLKQVSGGWQPLAVRAYNQIGTYGYAPEAKYWSFLRFGKDRWGFMTPMSYLSDGYSSSEYILFTHNGAGKIGRSTITSNTTNGYGLNNCQTNPDSGKPLTAAERRECRAKWYRLTTSSFRILTHARPNAGFYPLRLSVSGFNGFKHYRNQAFIIHYDAAAGEYTMPTDYPLANK
;
A
#
# COMPACT_ATOMS: atom_id res chain seq x y z
N MET A 1 35.68 -21.38 -7.79
CA MET A 1 34.30 -21.66 -8.24
C MET A 1 33.34 -21.22 -7.13
N LYS A 2 32.42 -20.29 -7.36
CA LYS A 2 31.37 -19.97 -6.37
C LYS A 2 30.40 -21.15 -6.32
N ALA A 3 30.19 -21.75 -5.15
CA ALA A 3 29.21 -22.82 -4.97
C ALA A 3 27.84 -22.33 -5.48
N ALA A 4 27.19 -23.15 -6.31
CA ALA A 4 25.81 -22.88 -6.72
C ALA A 4 24.93 -22.84 -5.45
N PRO A 5 24.01 -21.87 -5.30
CA PRO A 5 23.12 -21.83 -4.15
C PRO A 5 22.35 -23.14 -4.04
N GLN A 6 22.30 -23.75 -2.85
CA GLN A 6 21.49 -24.95 -2.63
C GLN A 6 20.01 -24.65 -2.88
N PRO A 7 19.27 -25.56 -3.53
CA PRO A 7 17.83 -25.39 -3.75
C PRO A 7 17.09 -25.36 -2.41
N GLN A 8 16.21 -24.37 -2.26
CA GLN A 8 15.43 -24.19 -1.03
C GLN A 8 13.93 -24.29 -1.28
N THR A 9 13.18 -24.65 -0.25
CA THR A 9 11.72 -24.47 -0.24
C THR A 9 11.38 -22.99 -0.05
N PRO A 10 10.22 -22.52 -0.53
CA PRO A 10 9.76 -21.16 -0.27
C PRO A 10 9.72 -20.82 1.24
N GLN A 11 9.32 -21.79 2.07
CA GLN A 11 9.26 -21.64 3.52
C GLN A 11 10.64 -21.40 4.13
N GLN A 12 11.67 -22.15 3.71
CA GLN A 12 13.04 -21.94 4.16
C GLN A 12 13.57 -20.55 3.78
N ILE A 13 13.16 -20.01 2.64
CA ILE A 13 13.53 -18.65 2.22
C ILE A 13 12.85 -17.61 3.11
N VAL A 14 11.53 -17.74 3.33
CA VAL A 14 10.76 -16.83 4.19
C VAL A 14 11.28 -16.85 5.62
N GLN A 15 11.63 -18.02 6.15
CA GLN A 15 12.17 -18.20 7.52
C GLN A 15 13.48 -17.45 7.78
N ARG A 16 14.24 -17.06 6.75
CA ARG A 16 15.42 -16.20 6.91
C ARG A 16 15.06 -14.80 7.43
N TYR A 17 13.87 -14.33 7.05
CA TYR A 17 13.32 -13.01 7.41
C TYR A 17 12.35 -13.13 8.59
N TYR A 18 11.56 -14.20 8.62
CA TYR A 18 10.58 -14.48 9.66
C TYR A 18 11.01 -15.70 10.47
N ARG A 19 11.93 -15.48 11.41
CA ARG A 19 12.68 -16.56 12.07
C ARG A 19 11.86 -17.34 13.10
N GLN A 20 10.90 -16.69 13.75
CA GLN A 20 10.18 -17.26 14.88
C GLN A 20 8.78 -17.66 14.44
N TYR A 21 8.51 -18.95 14.25
CA TYR A 21 7.16 -19.44 13.98
C TYR A 21 6.48 -19.85 15.28
N SER A 22 5.37 -19.19 15.63
CA SER A 22 4.52 -19.59 16.75
C SER A 22 3.60 -20.72 16.30
N GLN A 23 3.79 -21.91 16.87
CA GLN A 23 2.91 -23.05 16.63
C GLN A 23 1.50 -22.80 17.21
N GLN A 24 1.44 -22.18 18.40
CA GLN A 24 0.19 -21.85 19.08
C GLN A 24 -0.69 -20.91 18.24
N HIS A 25 -0.11 -19.81 17.72
CA HIS A 25 -0.86 -18.79 16.99
C HIS A 25 -0.84 -18.97 15.47
N ARG A 26 -0.13 -20.01 15.00
CA ARG A 26 -0.01 -20.41 13.58
C ARG A 26 0.40 -19.24 12.68
N CYS A 27 1.43 -18.51 13.10
CA CYS A 27 1.98 -17.37 12.39
C CYS A 27 3.46 -17.19 12.70
N TYR A 28 4.15 -16.42 11.88
CA TYR A 28 5.48 -15.95 12.22
C TYR A 28 5.37 -14.74 13.15
N ARG A 29 6.03 -14.81 14.30
CA ARG A 29 6.30 -13.69 15.19
C ARG A 29 7.40 -12.83 14.58
N VAL A 30 7.08 -11.56 14.36
CA VAL A 30 8.02 -10.55 13.87
C VAL A 30 8.01 -9.39 14.86
N ASP A 31 9.10 -9.23 15.58
CA ASP A 31 9.35 -8.07 16.43
C ASP A 31 10.14 -7.05 15.60
N ILE A 32 9.52 -5.92 15.26
CA ILE A 32 10.17 -4.88 14.43
C ILE A 32 11.20 -4.06 15.22
N ASP A 33 11.05 -3.98 16.55
CA ASP A 33 11.98 -3.26 17.43
C ASP A 33 13.30 -4.02 17.51
N ALA A 34 13.24 -5.33 17.63
CA ALA A 34 14.41 -6.21 17.57
C ALA A 34 15.13 -6.19 16.20
N LEU A 35 14.45 -5.73 15.15
CA LEU A 35 14.98 -5.69 13.78
C LEU A 35 15.57 -4.33 13.39
N ASN A 36 15.52 -3.30 14.26
CA ASN A 36 15.97 -1.93 13.98
C ASN A 36 15.41 -1.36 12.66
N VAL A 37 14.16 -1.69 12.32
CA VAL A 37 13.53 -1.20 11.09
C VAL A 37 13.13 0.27 11.30
N THR A 38 14.00 1.19 10.88
CA THR A 38 13.80 2.64 11.04
C THR A 38 12.64 3.23 10.23
N GLU A 39 12.08 2.46 9.29
CA GLU A 39 10.91 2.85 8.50
C GLU A 39 9.57 2.64 9.24
N THR A 40 9.59 2.17 10.49
CA THR A 40 8.38 1.94 11.29
C THR A 40 8.34 2.87 12.51
N SER A 41 7.39 3.81 12.53
CA SER A 41 7.27 4.83 13.58
C SER A 41 6.70 4.31 14.90
N PHE A 42 6.16 3.09 14.91
CA PHE A 42 5.52 2.49 16.08
C PHE A 42 5.95 1.03 16.15
N GLY A 43 6.73 0.72 17.18
CA GLY A 43 7.22 -0.62 17.50
C GLY A 43 6.12 -1.67 17.71
N GLY A 44 6.53 -2.88 18.05
CA GLY A 44 5.61 -3.97 18.40
C GLY A 44 5.86 -5.30 17.70
N GLU A 45 5.04 -6.27 18.05
CA GLU A 45 5.14 -7.64 17.55
C GLU A 45 4.00 -7.95 16.60
N TYR A 46 4.30 -8.64 15.51
CA TYR A 46 3.33 -8.92 14.47
C TYR A 46 3.18 -10.42 14.28
N CYS A 47 1.94 -10.84 14.04
CA CYS A 47 1.60 -12.22 13.75
C CYS A 47 1.40 -12.42 12.24
N MET A 48 2.51 -12.62 11.53
CA MET A 48 2.58 -12.67 10.07
C MET A 48 2.11 -14.01 9.50
N ARG A 49 1.15 -13.97 8.57
CA ARG A 49 0.59 -15.13 7.87
C ARG A 49 0.65 -14.92 6.37
N GLN A 50 0.87 -16.01 5.62
CA GLN A 50 0.75 -15.96 4.17
C GLN A 50 -0.72 -15.84 3.78
N ILE A 51 -1.07 -14.80 3.03
CA ILE A 51 -2.46 -14.58 2.59
C ILE A 51 -2.65 -14.78 1.09
N LYS A 52 -1.59 -14.68 0.27
CA LYS A 52 -1.64 -14.99 -1.17
C LYS A 52 -0.33 -15.61 -1.66
N SER A 53 -0.46 -16.44 -2.69
CA SER A 53 0.65 -17.00 -3.46
C SER A 53 0.26 -17.05 -4.94
N GLU A 54 1.12 -16.54 -5.81
CA GLU A 54 0.87 -16.45 -7.24
C GLU A 54 2.10 -16.91 -8.02
N ILE A 55 1.89 -17.69 -9.06
CA ILE A 55 2.98 -18.17 -9.92
C ILE A 55 2.82 -17.56 -11.32
N ARG A 56 3.89 -17.02 -11.89
CA ARG A 56 3.90 -16.50 -13.26
C ARG A 56 5.10 -17.00 -14.04
N GLN A 57 4.84 -17.42 -15.28
CA GLN A 57 5.89 -17.64 -16.26
C GLN A 57 6.30 -16.28 -16.83
N THR A 58 7.58 -15.99 -16.85
CA THR A 58 8.15 -14.74 -17.39
C THR A 58 9.32 -15.05 -18.33
N ALA A 59 9.83 -14.05 -19.04
CA ALA A 59 11.06 -14.18 -19.80
C ALA A 59 12.28 -14.62 -18.95
N GLN A 60 12.23 -14.44 -17.63
CA GLN A 60 13.30 -14.84 -16.70
C GLN A 60 13.09 -16.21 -16.07
N GLY A 61 12.04 -16.93 -16.48
CA GLY A 61 11.62 -18.20 -15.93
C GLY A 61 10.39 -18.08 -15.04
N LYS A 62 10.12 -19.16 -14.28
CA LYS A 62 8.98 -19.26 -13.38
C LYS A 62 9.25 -18.49 -12.09
N LEU A 63 8.38 -17.53 -11.78
CA LEU A 63 8.44 -16.72 -10.58
C LEU A 63 7.26 -17.04 -9.65
N MET A 64 7.49 -17.04 -8.34
CA MET A 64 6.47 -17.16 -7.30
C MET A 64 6.44 -15.87 -6.48
N TYR A 65 5.26 -15.30 -6.33
CA TYR A 65 4.99 -14.09 -5.56
C TYR A 65 4.23 -14.49 -4.30
N LEU A 66 4.81 -14.24 -3.13
CA LEU A 66 4.20 -14.52 -1.85
C LEU A 66 3.87 -13.20 -1.16
N LEU A 67 2.67 -13.12 -0.61
CA LEU A 67 2.21 -12.02 0.22
C LEU A 67 1.94 -12.53 1.63
N TYR A 68 2.62 -11.93 2.59
CA TYR A 68 2.38 -12.10 4.01
C TYR A 68 1.81 -10.81 4.58
N THR A 69 0.85 -10.94 5.49
CA THR A 69 0.34 -9.83 6.29
C THR A 69 0.23 -10.25 7.75
N GLY A 70 0.36 -9.30 8.66
CA GLY A 70 0.19 -9.55 10.08
C GLY A 70 -0.32 -8.30 10.78
N ASP A 71 -1.23 -8.51 11.71
CA ASP A 71 -1.63 -7.47 12.65
C ASP A 71 -0.59 -7.37 13.75
N ASN A 72 -0.52 -6.20 14.38
CA ASN A 72 0.14 -6.04 15.67
C ASN A 72 -0.59 -6.94 16.68
N PHE A 73 0.17 -7.70 17.47
CA PHE A 73 -0.33 -8.88 18.16
C PHE A 73 0.36 -9.06 19.51
N ASP A 74 -0.43 -9.19 20.56
CA ASP A 74 0.07 -9.57 21.87
C ASP A 74 0.16 -11.09 21.93
N PHE A 75 1.39 -11.62 21.89
CA PHE A 75 1.63 -13.07 21.92
C PHE A 75 1.31 -13.72 23.27
N ASN A 76 1.27 -12.95 24.36
CA ASN A 76 0.90 -13.44 25.69
C ASN A 76 -0.63 -13.56 25.82
N ARG A 77 -1.36 -12.57 25.32
CA ARG A 77 -2.84 -12.56 25.33
C ARG A 77 -3.45 -13.37 24.18
N GLY A 78 -2.70 -13.57 23.09
CA GLY A 78 -3.16 -14.31 21.92
C GLY A 78 -4.16 -13.55 21.05
N GLU A 79 -4.09 -12.22 21.03
CA GLU A 79 -5.01 -11.38 20.28
C GLU A 79 -4.32 -10.22 19.57
N SER A 80 -4.91 -9.78 18.46
CA SER A 80 -4.46 -8.58 17.75
C SER A 80 -4.72 -7.35 18.60
N ILE A 81 -3.72 -6.48 18.72
CA ILE A 81 -3.77 -5.23 19.47
C ILE A 81 -3.51 -4.04 18.54
N GLY A 82 -3.88 -2.85 18.97
CA GLY A 82 -3.75 -1.68 18.12
C GLY A 82 -4.09 -0.37 18.78
N GLY A 83 -3.47 0.69 18.32
CA GLY A 83 -3.76 2.08 18.67
C GLY A 83 -3.86 2.95 17.43
N ARG A 84 -4.43 4.16 17.58
CA ARG A 84 -4.74 5.09 16.46
C ARG A 84 -3.60 5.31 15.47
N VAL A 85 -2.36 5.26 15.96
CA VAL A 85 -1.15 5.54 15.17
C VAL A 85 -0.43 4.28 14.66
N GLN A 86 -0.79 3.10 15.16
CA GLN A 86 -0.17 1.84 14.76
C GLN A 86 -0.74 1.34 13.43
N SER A 87 0.06 0.61 12.66
CA SER A 87 -0.39 -0.09 11.45
C SER A 87 -0.15 -1.59 11.60
N GLY A 88 -0.71 -2.40 10.70
CA GLY A 88 -0.24 -3.76 10.49
C GLY A 88 1.03 -3.80 9.64
N LEU A 89 1.45 -5.00 9.28
CA LEU A 89 2.66 -5.25 8.51
C LEU A 89 2.38 -6.11 7.28
N ALA A 90 3.08 -5.84 6.18
CA ALA A 90 3.09 -6.64 4.97
C ALA A 90 4.51 -7.03 4.54
N GLY A 91 4.64 -8.25 4.03
CA GLY A 91 5.85 -8.78 3.44
C GLY A 91 5.61 -9.35 2.06
N ILE A 92 6.45 -8.94 1.11
CA ILE A 92 6.37 -9.40 -0.27
C ILE A 92 7.68 -10.10 -0.62
N PHE A 93 7.55 -11.32 -1.13
CA PHE A 93 8.67 -12.14 -1.59
C PHE A 93 8.43 -12.53 -3.04
N VAL A 94 9.44 -12.32 -3.88
CA VAL A 94 9.47 -12.84 -5.24
C VAL A 94 10.59 -13.87 -5.30
N LEU A 95 10.23 -15.10 -5.61
CA LEU A 95 11.14 -16.23 -5.72
C LEU A 95 11.24 -16.66 -7.17
N LYS A 96 12.44 -17.05 -7.60
CA LYS A 96 12.69 -17.61 -8.92
C LYS A 96 12.94 -19.11 -8.81
N GLN A 97 12.32 -19.88 -9.69
CA GLN A 97 12.57 -21.32 -9.77
C GLN A 97 14.00 -21.57 -10.27
N VAL A 98 14.68 -22.51 -9.62
CA VAL A 98 15.98 -23.06 -10.01
C VAL A 98 15.91 -24.58 -10.03
N SER A 99 16.97 -25.24 -10.51
CA SER A 99 17.04 -26.71 -10.48
C SER A 99 16.82 -27.22 -9.05
N GLY A 100 15.76 -27.98 -8.84
CA GLY A 100 15.43 -28.60 -7.55
C GLY A 100 14.75 -27.69 -6.50
N GLY A 101 14.47 -26.42 -6.78
CA GLY A 101 13.83 -25.56 -5.77
C GLY A 101 13.63 -24.10 -6.17
N TRP A 102 13.74 -23.22 -5.18
CA TRP A 102 13.54 -21.78 -5.31
C TRP A 102 14.74 -21.01 -4.77
N GLN A 103 14.92 -19.80 -5.27
CA GLN A 103 15.84 -18.80 -4.73
C GLN A 103 15.13 -17.45 -4.61
N PRO A 104 15.48 -16.60 -3.63
CA PRO A 104 14.96 -15.24 -3.57
C PRO A 104 15.43 -14.44 -4.79
N LEU A 105 14.49 -13.80 -5.47
CA LEU A 105 14.76 -12.82 -6.52
C LEU A 105 14.64 -11.40 -5.98
N ALA A 106 13.58 -11.10 -5.23
CA ALA A 106 13.37 -9.82 -4.58
C ALA A 106 12.62 -10.01 -3.26
N VAL A 107 12.98 -9.26 -2.22
CA VAL A 107 12.31 -9.34 -0.92
C VAL A 107 12.08 -7.93 -0.36
N ARG A 108 10.86 -7.69 0.13
CA ARG A 108 10.49 -6.51 0.90
C ARG A 108 9.65 -6.99 2.08
N ALA A 109 10.33 -7.43 3.14
CA ALA A 109 9.72 -8.23 4.21
C ALA A 109 8.96 -7.43 5.28
N TYR A 110 9.24 -6.13 5.43
CA TYR A 110 8.69 -5.32 6.51
C TYR A 110 8.15 -4.01 5.93
N ASN A 111 6.83 -3.88 5.83
CA ASN A 111 6.16 -2.69 5.30
C ASN A 111 4.96 -2.38 6.18
N GLN A 112 4.93 -1.18 6.76
CA GLN A 112 3.75 -0.72 7.50
C GLN A 112 2.58 -0.55 6.53
N ILE A 113 1.43 -1.11 6.92
CA ILE A 113 0.22 -1.05 6.11
C ILE A 113 -1.05 -1.19 6.95
N GLY A 114 -2.12 -0.55 6.49
CA GLY A 114 -3.36 -0.49 7.24
C GLY A 114 -3.27 0.50 8.40
N THR A 115 -4.19 0.38 9.35
CA THR A 115 -4.38 1.36 10.43
C THR A 115 -4.87 0.66 11.67
N TYR A 116 -4.72 1.31 12.83
CA TYR A 116 -5.14 0.76 14.12
C TYR A 116 -4.46 -0.57 14.46
N GLY A 117 -3.23 -0.81 14.00
CA GLY A 117 -2.52 -2.07 14.22
C GLY A 117 -2.91 -3.22 13.29
N TYR A 118 -3.89 -3.02 12.40
CA TYR A 118 -4.40 -4.10 11.53
C TYR A 118 -3.90 -3.94 10.08
N ALA A 119 -3.51 -5.06 9.48
CA ALA A 119 -3.22 -5.11 8.04
C ALA A 119 -4.54 -5.27 7.25
N PRO A 120 -4.62 -4.79 5.99
CA PRO A 120 -5.81 -5.02 5.18
C PRO A 120 -6.09 -6.52 5.00
N GLU A 121 -7.35 -6.93 5.18
CA GLU A 121 -7.80 -8.31 5.00
C GLU A 121 -7.49 -8.84 3.58
N ALA A 122 -7.28 -10.15 3.47
CA ALA A 122 -6.88 -10.82 2.21
C ALA A 122 -7.80 -10.51 1.00
N LYS A 123 -9.09 -10.24 1.23
CA LYS A 123 -10.07 -9.89 0.19
C LYS A 123 -9.81 -8.54 -0.49
N TYR A 124 -9.12 -7.61 0.18
CA TYR A 124 -8.80 -6.29 -0.37
C TYR A 124 -7.52 -6.27 -1.20
N TRP A 125 -6.71 -7.33 -1.11
CA TRP A 125 -5.50 -7.47 -1.88
C TRP A 125 -5.78 -8.03 -3.28
N SER A 126 -5.19 -7.37 -4.28
CA SER A 126 -5.23 -7.77 -5.68
C SER A 126 -3.83 -8.08 -6.19
N PHE A 127 -3.68 -9.11 -7.02
CA PHE A 127 -2.44 -9.38 -7.74
C PHE A 127 -2.59 -8.93 -9.20
N LEU A 128 -1.78 -7.95 -9.61
CA LEU A 128 -1.98 -7.21 -10.85
C LEU A 128 -0.72 -7.21 -11.72
N ARG A 129 -0.94 -7.09 -13.03
CA ARG A 129 0.13 -6.90 -14.03
C ARG A 129 0.36 -5.42 -14.29
N PHE A 130 1.50 -4.92 -13.86
CA PHE A 130 1.90 -3.52 -13.99
C PHE A 130 2.80 -3.25 -15.20
N GLY A 131 3.11 -4.26 -16.01
CA GLY A 131 4.01 -4.16 -17.16
C GLY A 131 4.20 -5.52 -17.82
N LYS A 132 4.95 -5.59 -18.91
CA LYS A 132 5.35 -6.90 -19.46
C LYS A 132 6.30 -7.57 -18.46
N ASP A 133 5.89 -8.72 -17.94
CA ASP A 133 6.59 -9.42 -16.85
C ASP A 133 6.87 -8.56 -15.61
N ARG A 134 6.00 -7.57 -15.35
CA ARG A 134 5.99 -6.79 -14.10
C ARG A 134 4.69 -7.06 -13.38
N TRP A 135 4.80 -7.68 -12.22
CA TRP A 135 3.66 -8.09 -11.41
C TRP A 135 3.83 -7.58 -9.98
N GLY A 136 2.72 -7.52 -9.26
CA GLY A 136 2.73 -6.93 -7.94
C GLY A 136 1.41 -7.08 -7.22
N PHE A 137 1.40 -6.69 -5.95
CA PHE A 137 0.21 -6.65 -5.11
C PHE A 137 -0.29 -5.21 -4.98
N MET A 138 -1.59 -5.05 -4.88
CA MET A 138 -2.24 -3.77 -4.59
C MET A 138 -3.27 -3.95 -3.49
N THR A 139 -3.38 -3.00 -2.58
CA THR A 139 -4.49 -2.93 -1.62
C THR A 139 -4.92 -1.47 -1.43
N PRO A 140 -6.22 -1.19 -1.23
CA PRO A 140 -6.64 0.07 -0.67
C PRO A 140 -6.26 0.16 0.82
N MET A 141 -6.07 1.38 1.30
CA MET A 141 -6.05 1.72 2.73
C MET A 141 -6.76 3.06 2.93
N SER A 142 -7.27 3.29 4.14
CA SER A 142 -7.92 4.55 4.50
C SER A 142 -7.40 5.04 5.83
N TYR A 143 -7.33 6.36 5.97
CA TYR A 143 -6.89 7.06 7.16
C TYR A 143 -7.94 8.09 7.56
N LEU A 144 -8.13 8.23 8.87
CA LEU A 144 -9.02 9.21 9.48
C LEU A 144 -8.24 9.93 10.58
N SER A 145 -8.18 11.25 10.51
CA SER A 145 -7.65 12.08 11.60
C SER A 145 -8.30 13.44 11.63
N ASP A 146 -8.72 13.89 12.82
CA ASP A 146 -9.05 15.28 13.13
C ASP A 146 -9.97 15.96 12.09
N GLY A 147 -11.00 15.25 11.65
CA GLY A 147 -11.98 15.75 10.68
C GLY A 147 -11.53 15.68 9.21
N TYR A 148 -10.38 15.08 8.95
CA TYR A 148 -9.85 14.72 7.64
C TYR A 148 -9.98 13.20 7.40
N SER A 149 -10.36 12.83 6.19
CA SER A 149 -10.38 11.45 5.72
C SER A 149 -9.62 11.35 4.41
N SER A 150 -8.75 10.35 4.31
CA SER A 150 -8.04 9.99 3.08
C SER A 150 -8.16 8.50 2.80
N SER A 151 -8.08 8.14 1.53
CA SER A 151 -7.88 6.77 1.09
C SER A 151 -6.78 6.72 0.05
N GLU A 152 -6.00 5.65 0.05
CA GLU A 152 -4.85 5.45 -0.83
C GLU A 152 -4.90 4.06 -1.46
N TYR A 153 -4.31 3.94 -2.65
CA TYR A 153 -3.86 2.66 -3.18
C TYR A 153 -2.39 2.48 -2.83
N ILE A 154 -2.06 1.37 -2.18
CA ILE A 154 -0.68 0.93 -1.95
C ILE A 154 -0.34 -0.15 -2.96
N LEU A 155 0.70 0.08 -3.75
CA LEU A 155 1.15 -0.81 -4.81
C LEU A 155 2.55 -1.33 -4.47
N PHE A 156 2.71 -2.64 -4.43
CA PHE A 156 4.02 -3.31 -4.35
C PHE A 156 4.37 -3.89 -5.70
N THR A 157 5.34 -3.31 -6.40
CA THR A 157 5.63 -3.65 -7.79
C THR A 157 7.03 -4.24 -7.95
N HIS A 158 7.12 -5.45 -8.49
CA HIS A 158 8.40 -6.08 -8.80
C HIS A 158 8.93 -5.55 -10.14
N ASN A 159 10.15 -5.00 -10.14
CA ASN A 159 10.81 -4.43 -11.32
C ASN A 159 11.36 -5.47 -12.30
N GLY A 160 11.17 -6.77 -12.01
CA GLY A 160 11.70 -7.86 -12.82
C GLY A 160 13.20 -8.07 -12.72
N ALA A 161 13.95 -7.36 -11.87
CA ALA A 161 15.41 -7.49 -11.80
C ALA A 161 15.94 -7.58 -10.36
N GLY A 162 15.06 -7.63 -9.37
CA GLY A 162 15.42 -7.89 -7.97
C GLY A 162 14.96 -6.85 -6.95
N LYS A 163 14.17 -5.84 -7.34
CA LYS A 163 13.60 -4.84 -6.42
C LYS A 163 12.08 -4.87 -6.44
N ILE A 164 11.48 -4.68 -5.25
CA ILE A 164 10.05 -4.43 -5.07
C ILE A 164 9.89 -2.96 -4.67
N GLY A 165 9.34 -2.15 -5.56
CA GLY A 165 8.93 -0.78 -5.26
C GLY A 165 7.65 -0.75 -4.42
N ARG A 166 7.48 0.30 -3.62
CA ARG A 166 6.23 0.63 -2.94
C ARG A 166 5.76 1.95 -3.51
N SER A 167 4.50 2.07 -3.91
CA SER A 167 3.93 3.33 -4.37
C SER A 167 2.65 3.61 -3.61
N THR A 168 2.47 4.86 -3.21
CA THR A 168 1.26 5.35 -2.55
C THR A 168 0.55 6.32 -3.50
N ILE A 169 -0.70 6.03 -3.83
CA ILE A 169 -1.51 6.87 -4.70
C ILE A 169 -2.76 7.29 -3.95
N THR A 170 -2.84 8.57 -3.58
CA THR A 170 -4.03 9.12 -2.94
C THR A 170 -5.22 8.99 -3.89
N SER A 171 -6.29 8.38 -3.40
CA SER A 171 -7.48 8.03 -4.17
C SER A 171 -8.70 8.86 -3.76
N ASN A 172 -8.88 9.12 -2.47
CA ASN A 172 -9.99 9.93 -1.96
C ASN A 172 -9.47 10.84 -0.86
N THR A 173 -10.02 12.05 -0.75
CA THR A 173 -9.72 12.96 0.36
C THR A 173 -10.90 13.90 0.65
N THR A 174 -11.15 14.20 1.92
CA THR A 174 -12.14 15.18 2.37
C THR A 174 -11.76 15.77 3.71
N ASN A 175 -11.92 17.08 3.87
CA ASN A 175 -11.85 17.79 5.16
C ASN A 175 -13.24 18.25 5.66
N GLY A 176 -14.31 17.71 5.07
CA GLY A 176 -15.68 18.12 5.39
C GLY A 176 -16.04 17.93 6.87
N TYR A 177 -15.56 16.86 7.52
CA TYR A 177 -15.87 16.63 8.93
C TYR A 177 -15.28 17.74 9.83
N GLY A 178 -14.03 18.14 9.60
CA GLY A 178 -13.39 19.22 10.37
C GLY A 178 -14.01 20.60 10.13
N LEU A 179 -14.65 20.79 8.97
CA LEU A 179 -15.35 22.03 8.61
C LEU A 179 -16.86 21.98 8.92
N ASN A 180 -17.35 20.92 9.57
CA ASN A 180 -18.77 20.60 9.69
C ASN A 180 -19.57 20.82 8.38
N ASN A 181 -18.97 20.41 7.26
CA ASN A 181 -19.50 20.58 5.90
C ASN A 181 -19.93 22.02 5.57
N CYS A 182 -19.29 23.03 6.18
CA CYS A 182 -19.64 24.44 6.11
C CYS A 182 -21.10 24.74 6.49
N GLN A 183 -21.66 23.99 7.43
CA GLN A 183 -23.02 24.20 7.94
C GLN A 183 -23.02 25.15 9.15
N THR A 184 -22.17 24.89 10.13
CA THR A 184 -22.03 25.72 11.34
C THR A 184 -20.59 26.14 11.57
N ASN A 185 -20.41 27.19 12.36
CA ASN A 185 -19.12 27.59 12.90
C ASN A 185 -18.70 26.53 13.94
N PRO A 186 -17.52 25.89 13.80
CA PRO A 186 -17.07 24.84 14.72
C PRO A 186 -16.91 25.32 16.18
N ASP A 187 -16.56 26.60 16.37
CA ASP A 187 -16.29 27.18 17.70
C ASP A 187 -17.59 27.56 18.42
N SER A 188 -18.57 28.12 17.70
CA SER A 188 -19.81 28.63 18.29
C SER A 188 -21.02 27.71 18.13
N GLY A 189 -20.95 26.70 17.26
CA GLY A 189 -22.06 25.80 16.94
C GLY A 189 -23.21 26.46 16.16
N LYS A 190 -23.14 27.78 15.89
CA LYS A 190 -24.20 28.52 15.18
C LYS A 190 -24.08 28.37 13.66
N PRO A 191 -25.19 28.49 12.91
CA PRO A 191 -25.14 28.52 11.45
C PRO A 191 -24.19 29.60 10.93
N LEU A 192 -23.40 29.27 9.90
CA LEU A 192 -22.50 30.25 9.27
C LEU A 192 -23.31 31.35 8.58
N THR A 193 -22.86 32.60 8.72
CA THR A 193 -23.28 33.72 7.87
C THR A 193 -22.90 33.47 6.41
N ALA A 194 -23.43 34.27 5.49
CA ALA A 194 -23.12 34.13 4.06
C ALA A 194 -21.62 34.31 3.77
N ALA A 195 -20.96 35.25 4.44
CA ALA A 195 -19.54 35.54 4.29
C ALA A 195 -18.68 34.37 4.81
N GLU A 196 -18.91 33.93 6.05
CA GLU A 196 -18.16 32.81 6.64
C GLU A 196 -18.37 31.51 5.84
N ARG A 197 -19.59 31.28 5.34
CA ARG A 197 -19.85 30.10 4.48
C ARG A 197 -19.09 30.18 3.17
N ARG A 198 -18.88 31.37 2.59
CA ARG A 198 -18.06 31.55 1.39
C ARG A 198 -16.60 31.26 1.68
N GLU A 199 -16.08 31.74 2.81
CA GLU A 199 -14.71 31.48 3.25
C GLU A 199 -14.47 29.99 3.55
N CYS A 200 -15.39 29.35 4.26
CA CYS A 200 -15.34 27.91 4.52
C CYS A 200 -15.33 27.11 3.21
N ARG A 201 -16.23 27.43 2.27
CA ARG A 201 -16.28 26.76 0.96
C ARG A 201 -15.02 26.93 0.13
N ALA A 202 -14.27 28.01 0.30
CA ALA A 202 -12.99 28.19 -0.37
C ALA A 202 -11.93 27.18 0.10
N LYS A 203 -12.03 26.69 1.34
CA LYS A 203 -11.11 25.74 1.98
C LYS A 203 -11.61 24.29 1.97
N TRP A 204 -12.91 24.09 1.75
CA TRP A 204 -13.54 22.78 1.72
C TRP A 204 -13.21 22.02 0.44
N TYR A 205 -12.86 20.75 0.58
CA TYR A 205 -12.68 19.84 -0.54
C TYR A 205 -13.28 18.47 -0.23
N ARG A 206 -13.71 17.82 -1.30
CA ARG A 206 -14.06 16.40 -1.33
C ARG A 206 -13.73 15.90 -2.72
N LEU A 207 -12.67 15.12 -2.84
CA LEU A 207 -12.22 14.54 -4.10
C LEU A 207 -12.25 13.04 -3.97
N THR A 208 -12.75 12.36 -4.99
CA THR A 208 -12.83 10.90 -5.02
C THR A 208 -12.38 10.34 -6.36
N THR A 209 -11.73 9.18 -6.31
CA THR A 209 -11.40 8.41 -7.51
C THR A 209 -12.66 7.69 -7.98
N SER A 210 -13.17 8.08 -9.14
CA SER A 210 -14.31 7.41 -9.78
C SER A 210 -13.90 6.21 -10.62
N SER A 211 -12.63 6.09 -11.01
CA SER A 211 -12.11 4.91 -11.69
C SER A 211 -10.60 4.79 -11.53
N PHE A 212 -10.09 3.56 -11.41
CA PHE A 212 -8.67 3.22 -11.49
C PHE A 212 -8.45 2.19 -12.61
N ARG A 213 -7.46 2.41 -13.48
CA ARG A 213 -7.10 1.47 -14.56
C ARG A 213 -5.59 1.40 -14.76
N ILE A 214 -5.08 0.21 -15.04
CA ILE A 214 -3.72 0.02 -15.57
C ILE A 214 -3.81 0.04 -17.10
N LEU A 215 -3.10 0.94 -17.76
CA LEU A 215 -3.18 1.11 -19.22
C LEU A 215 -2.27 0.12 -19.96
N THR A 216 -2.68 -1.14 -20.04
CA THR A 216 -1.87 -2.24 -20.61
C THR A 216 -1.54 -2.11 -22.10
N HIS A 217 -2.23 -1.23 -22.82
CA HIS A 217 -1.99 -0.95 -24.24
C HIS A 217 -1.21 0.35 -24.47
N ALA A 218 -0.95 1.13 -23.42
CA ALA A 218 -0.14 2.33 -23.54
C ALA A 218 1.35 1.99 -23.55
N ARG A 219 2.16 2.90 -24.11
CA ARG A 219 3.62 2.78 -24.11
C ARG A 219 4.12 2.70 -22.66
N PRO A 220 4.85 1.64 -22.26
CA PRO A 220 5.39 1.54 -20.92
C PRO A 220 6.47 2.61 -20.66
N ASN A 221 6.52 3.12 -19.43
CA ASN A 221 7.66 3.87 -18.91
C ASN A 221 8.51 2.94 -18.02
N ALA A 222 9.80 2.81 -18.30
CA ALA A 222 10.70 1.89 -17.59
C ALA A 222 10.18 0.44 -17.46
N GLY A 223 9.42 -0.03 -18.47
CA GLY A 223 8.82 -1.36 -18.48
C GLY A 223 7.48 -1.48 -17.73
N PHE A 224 6.98 -0.39 -17.15
CA PHE A 224 5.71 -0.31 -16.43
C PHE A 224 4.63 0.43 -17.23
N TYR A 225 3.41 -0.11 -17.24
CA TYR A 225 2.24 0.52 -17.82
C TYR A 225 1.81 1.74 -16.99
N PRO A 226 1.47 2.87 -17.62
CA PRO A 226 0.89 4.00 -16.91
C PRO A 226 -0.42 3.62 -16.21
N LEU A 227 -0.70 4.28 -15.09
CA LEU A 227 -1.99 4.17 -14.39
C LEU A 227 -2.87 5.34 -14.80
N ARG A 228 -4.18 5.10 -14.95
CA ARG A 228 -5.18 6.14 -15.16
C ARG A 228 -6.13 6.18 -13.99
N LEU A 229 -6.21 7.33 -13.34
CA LEU A 229 -7.21 7.62 -12.33
C LEU A 229 -8.16 8.69 -12.87
N SER A 230 -9.45 8.51 -12.65
CA SER A 230 -10.44 9.57 -12.91
C SER A 230 -10.90 10.13 -11.59
N VAL A 231 -10.88 11.45 -11.44
CA VAL A 231 -11.23 12.15 -10.20
C VAL A 231 -12.51 12.93 -10.40
N SER A 232 -13.38 12.86 -9.40
CA SER A 232 -14.62 13.62 -9.29
C SER A 232 -14.69 14.34 -7.95
N GLY A 233 -15.49 15.40 -7.88
CA GLY A 233 -15.72 16.16 -6.65
C GLY A 233 -15.31 17.62 -6.79
N PHE A 234 -14.78 18.21 -5.72
CA PHE A 234 -14.40 19.62 -5.70
C PHE A 234 -13.24 19.90 -4.75
N ASN A 235 -12.53 20.99 -5.04
CA ASN A 235 -11.52 21.60 -4.18
C ASN A 235 -11.74 23.12 -4.20
N GLY A 236 -12.24 23.67 -3.11
CA GLY A 236 -12.78 25.01 -3.09
C GLY A 236 -13.91 25.15 -4.10
N PHE A 237 -13.83 26.17 -4.94
CA PHE A 237 -14.79 26.41 -6.02
C PHE A 237 -14.48 25.64 -7.32
N LYS A 238 -13.36 24.92 -7.39
CA LYS A 238 -13.00 24.13 -8.58
C LYS A 238 -13.67 22.77 -8.51
N HIS A 239 -14.42 22.44 -9.56
CA HIS A 239 -15.10 21.14 -9.69
C HIS A 239 -14.38 20.22 -10.67
N TYR A 240 -14.41 18.93 -10.36
CA TYR A 240 -13.87 17.85 -11.17
C TYR A 240 -15.00 16.90 -11.55
N ARG A 241 -15.12 16.60 -12.83
CA ARG A 241 -16.15 15.68 -13.36
C ARG A 241 -15.47 14.58 -14.15
N ASN A 242 -15.16 13.46 -13.47
CA ASN A 242 -14.45 12.32 -14.04
C ASN A 242 -13.19 12.72 -14.82
N GLN A 243 -12.46 13.71 -14.32
CA GLN A 243 -11.27 14.22 -14.98
C GLN A 243 -10.16 13.18 -14.86
N ALA A 244 -9.56 12.79 -15.99
CA ALA A 244 -8.55 11.75 -16.03
C ALA A 244 -7.15 12.31 -15.79
N PHE A 245 -6.36 11.59 -15.01
CA PHE A 245 -4.95 11.83 -14.73
C PHE A 245 -4.16 10.57 -15.03
N ILE A 246 -2.98 10.74 -15.62
CA ILE A 246 -2.07 9.64 -15.94
C ILE A 246 -0.89 9.70 -14.97
N ILE A 247 -0.66 8.59 -14.27
CA ILE A 247 0.44 8.42 -13.33
C ILE A 247 1.47 7.50 -13.98
N HIS A 248 2.70 8.00 -14.09
CA HIS A 248 3.80 7.25 -14.67
C HIS A 248 4.69 6.66 -13.57
N TYR A 249 5.36 5.56 -13.90
CA TYR A 249 6.41 5.00 -13.06
C TYR A 249 7.69 5.83 -13.22
N ASP A 250 8.27 6.26 -12.12
CA ASP A 250 9.58 6.88 -12.06
C ASP A 250 10.63 5.80 -11.73
N ALA A 251 11.53 5.54 -12.67
CA ALA A 251 12.58 4.54 -12.51
C ALA A 251 13.63 4.92 -11.45
N ALA A 252 13.90 6.22 -11.28
CA ALA A 252 14.89 6.70 -10.33
C ALA A 252 14.37 6.55 -8.90
N ALA A 253 13.11 6.94 -8.66
CA ALA A 253 12.46 6.74 -7.37
C ALA A 253 12.10 5.25 -7.13
N GLY A 254 11.83 4.51 -8.20
CA GLY A 254 11.39 3.12 -8.14
C GLY A 254 9.93 2.95 -7.75
N GLU A 255 9.08 3.93 -8.09
CA GLU A 255 7.67 4.01 -7.71
C GLU A 255 6.84 4.79 -8.73
N TYR A 256 5.51 4.67 -8.66
CA TYR A 256 4.60 5.55 -9.38
C TYR A 256 4.49 6.89 -8.66
N THR A 257 4.74 7.98 -9.40
CA THR A 257 4.74 9.34 -8.86
C THR A 257 3.51 10.10 -9.36
N MET A 258 2.68 10.58 -8.45
CA MET A 258 1.53 11.41 -8.79
C MET A 258 2.00 12.70 -9.50
N PRO A 259 1.38 13.10 -10.62
CA PRO A 259 1.78 14.33 -11.31
C PRO A 259 1.44 15.56 -10.46
N THR A 260 2.17 16.65 -10.66
CA THR A 260 2.05 17.87 -9.83
C THR A 260 0.68 18.54 -9.91
N ASP A 261 -0.05 18.34 -11.00
CA ASP A 261 -1.40 18.84 -11.22
C ASP A 261 -2.50 17.90 -10.70
N TYR A 262 -2.12 16.74 -10.14
CA TYR A 262 -3.06 15.79 -9.55
C TYR A 262 -3.69 16.39 -8.29
N PRO A 263 -5.02 16.59 -8.26
CA PRO A 263 -5.66 17.37 -7.20
C PRO A 263 -5.63 16.70 -5.82
N LEU A 264 -5.24 15.42 -5.76
CA LEU A 264 -5.13 14.60 -4.56
C LEU A 264 -3.67 14.48 -4.05
N ALA A 265 -2.66 14.96 -4.79
CA ALA A 265 -1.24 14.73 -4.44
C ALA A 265 -0.76 15.45 -3.16
N ASN A 266 -1.40 16.57 -2.81
CA ASN A 266 -0.97 17.47 -1.72
C ASN A 266 -2.09 17.73 -0.71
N LYS A 267 -2.93 16.73 -0.46
CA LYS A 267 -4.13 16.88 0.38
C LYS A 267 -4.06 16.02 1.61
#